data_AF-A0A1D7ULI5-F1
#
_entry.id   AF-A0A1D7ULI5-F1
#
_cell.length_a   1.000
_cell.length_b   1.000
_cell.length_c   1.000
_cell.angle_alpha   90.00
_cell.angle_beta   90.00
_cell.angle_gamma   90.00
#
_symmetry.space_group_name_H-M   'P 1'
#
loop_
_entity.id
_entity.type
_entity.pdbx_description
1 polymer ?
#
loop_
_entity_poly.entity_id
_entity_poly.type
_entity_poly.pdbx_seq_one_letter_code
_entity_poly.pdbx_strand_id
1 'polypeptide(L)' 'MDWRHQAACRDHDPELWFSGKPYEQAAALAICRSCPVIGECRRFADEHNRINGYQLQGIWGGRRYGVK' A
#
# COMPACT_ATOMS: atom_id res chain seq x y z
N MET A 1 14.74 0.02 13.65
CA MET A 1 13.27 -0.01 13.75
C MET A 1 12.72 -0.31 12.36
N ASP A 2 11.69 -1.15 12.25
CA ASP A 2 11.05 -1.48 10.96
C ASP A 2 10.19 -0.30 10.47
N TRP A 3 10.42 0.17 9.25
CA TRP A 3 9.73 1.30 8.59
C TRP A 3 8.21 1.13 8.62
N ARG A 4 7.73 -0.13 8.63
CA ARG A 4 6.30 -0.44 8.71
C ARG A 4 5.64 0.16 9.93
N HIS A 5 6.34 0.35 11.06
CA HIS A 5 5.75 0.95 12.26
C HIS A 5 5.42 2.44 12.12
N GLN A 6 6.04 3.12 11.16
CA GLN A 6 5.83 4.55 10.89
C GLN A 6 4.82 4.78 9.74
N ALA A 7 4.21 3.71 9.23
CA ALA A 7 3.30 3.80 8.10
C ALA A 7 1.96 4.42 8.51
N ALA A 8 1.61 5.55 7.89
CA ALA A 8 0.35 6.25 8.13
C ALA A 8 -0.89 5.39 7.85
N CYS A 9 -0.79 4.39 6.97
CA CYS A 9 -1.88 3.48 6.65
C CYS A 9 -2.34 2.59 7.83
N ARG A 10 -1.53 2.46 8.88
CA ARG A 10 -1.84 1.62 10.05
C ARG A 10 -3.06 2.08 10.84
N ASP A 11 -3.37 3.37 10.78
CA ASP A 11 -4.46 3.99 11.53
C ASP A 11 -5.78 4.01 10.73
N HIS A 12 -5.83 3.25 9.63
CA HIS A 12 -6.97 3.17 8.73
C HIS A 12 -7.39 1.71 8.50
N ASP A 13 -8.62 1.53 8.02
CA ASP A 13 -9.14 0.22 7.64
C ASP A 13 -8.29 -0.41 6.51
N PRO A 14 -7.71 -1.62 6.71
CA PRO A 14 -6.94 -2.30 5.68
C PRO A 14 -7.71 -2.52 4.37
N GLU A 15 -9.04 -2.74 4.42
CA GLU A 15 -9.85 -2.99 3.21
C GLU A 15 -9.79 -1.83 2.22
N LEU A 16 -9.52 -0.61 2.70
CA LEU A 16 -9.35 0.58 1.87
C LEU A 16 -8.23 0.42 0.83
N TRP A 17 -7.14 -0.30 1.16
CA TRP A 17 -6.01 -0.54 0.25
C TRP A 17 -6.28 -1.62 -0.79
N PHE A 18 -7.33 -2.42 -0.61
CA PHE A 18 -7.70 -3.51 -1.51
C PHE A 18 -8.99 -3.23 -2.29
N SER A 19 -9.66 -2.12 -2.02
CA SER A 19 -10.95 -1.80 -2.63
C SER A 19 -10.92 -1.74 -4.15
N GLY A 20 -11.98 -2.28 -4.77
CA GLY A 20 -12.29 -2.13 -6.20
C GLY A 20 -12.94 -0.79 -6.57
N LYS A 21 -13.44 -0.02 -5.61
CA LYS A 21 -14.21 1.20 -5.88
C LYS A 21 -13.27 2.39 -6.16
N PRO A 22 -13.51 3.19 -7.23
CA PRO A 22 -12.63 4.30 -7.59
C PRO A 22 -12.43 5.35 -6.49
N TYR A 23 -13.48 5.68 -5.72
CA TYR A 23 -13.38 6.69 -4.66
C TYR A 23 -12.55 6.19 -3.46
N GLU A 24 -12.67 4.91 -3.11
CA GLU A 24 -11.89 4.29 -2.02
C GLU A 24 -10.42 4.18 -2.42
N GLN A 25 -10.14 3.85 -3.68
CA GLN A 25 -8.77 3.86 -4.22
C GLN A 25 -8.15 5.26 -4.23
N ALA A 26 -8.92 6.28 -4.60
CA ALA A 26 -8.45 7.66 -4.56
C ALA A 26 -8.12 8.09 -3.12
N ALA A 27 -8.96 7.73 -2.14
CA ALA A 27 -8.71 7.98 -0.73
C ALA A 27 -7.46 7.25 -0.22
N ALA A 28 -7.32 5.96 -0.53
CA ALA A 28 -6.14 5.15 -0.18
C ALA A 28 -4.85 5.74 -0.77
N LEU A 29 -4.88 6.17 -2.03
CA LEU A 29 -3.73 6.82 -2.69
C LEU A 29 -3.38 8.17 -2.04
N ALA A 30 -4.38 8.96 -1.63
CA ALA A 30 -4.16 10.22 -0.94
C ALA A 30 -3.43 9.99 0.41
N ILE A 31 -3.88 9.03 1.21
CA ILE A 31 -3.21 8.63 2.46
C ILE A 31 -1.80 8.11 2.18
N CYS A 32 -1.65 7.26 1.17
CA CYS A 32 -0.35 6.67 0.84
C CYS A 32 0.67 7.75 0.43
N ARG A 33 0.23 8.81 -0.26
CA ARG A 33 1.08 9.94 -0.69
C ARG A 33 1.56 10.83 0.47
N SER A 34 0.85 10.87 1.59
CA SER A 34 1.29 11.59 2.79
C SER A 34 2.12 10.74 3.75
N CYS A 35 2.27 9.43 3.47
CA CYS A 35 2.96 8.50 4.34
C CYS A 35 4.47 8.77 4.40
N PRO A 36 5.09 8.90 5.60
CA PRO A 36 6.52 9.24 5.73
C PRO A 36 7.45 8.15 5.19
N VAL A 37 6.95 6.91 5.08
CA VAL A 37 7.70 5.73 4.63
C VAL A 37 7.25 5.25 3.25
N ILE A 38 6.67 6.14 2.42
CA ILE A 38 6.24 5.81 1.06
C ILE A 38 7.39 5.25 0.20
N GLY A 39 8.62 5.73 0.42
CA GLY A 39 9.82 5.28 -0.29
C GLY A 39 10.19 3.84 0.00
N GLU A 40 10.30 3.48 1.28
CA GLU A 40 10.57 2.12 1.75
C GLU A 40 9.45 1.17 1.36
N CYS A 41 8.19 1.61 1.46
CA CYS A 41 7.03 0.85 1.04
C CYS A 41 7.07 0.54 -0.46
N ARG A 42 7.41 1.54 -1.30
CA ARG A 42 7.55 1.34 -2.74
C ARG A 42 8.71 0.40 -3.09
N ARG A 43 9.88 0.61 -2.49
CA ARG A 43 11.03 -0.26 -2.70
C ARG A 43 10.69 -1.71 -2.35
N PHE A 44 10.07 -1.93 -1.20
CA PHE A 44 9.62 -3.26 -0.79
C PHE A 44 8.64 -3.87 -1.81
N ALA A 45 7.65 -3.12 -2.27
CA ALA A 45 6.69 -3.60 -3.26
C ALA A 45 7.31 -3.91 -4.63
N ASP A 46 8.32 -3.12 -5.05
CA ASP A 46 9.03 -3.32 -6.31
C ASP A 46 9.99 -4.53 -6.25
N GLU A 47 10.58 -4.81 -5.08
CA GLU A 47 11.47 -5.96 -4.85
C GLU A 47 10.71 -7.27 -4.56
N HIS A 48 9.46 -7.18 -4.12
CA HIS A 48 8.65 -8.33 -3.71
C HIS A 48 7.31 -8.40 -4.44
N ASN A 49 7.17 -9.33 -5.38
CA ASN A 49 5.90 -9.60 -6.05
C ASN A 49 4.94 -10.52 -5.26
N ARG A 50 5.36 -11.00 -4.08
CA ARG A 50 4.56 -11.86 -3.18
C ARG A 50 4.77 -11.48 -1.71
N ILE A 51 3.69 -11.57 -0.93
CA ILE A 51 3.70 -11.42 0.53
C ILE A 51 2.92 -12.57 1.14
N ASN A 52 3.49 -13.24 2.14
CA ASN A 52 2.87 -14.39 2.82
C ASN A 52 2.41 -15.49 1.84
N GLY A 53 3.15 -15.71 0.76
CA GLY A 53 2.82 -16.70 -0.27
C GLY A 53 1.79 -16.25 -1.32
N TYR A 54 1.11 -15.11 -1.12
CA TYR A 54 0.13 -14.55 -2.05
C TYR A 54 0.76 -13.51 -2.97
N GLN A 55 0.19 -13.33 -4.17
CA GLN A 55 0.60 -12.22 -5.05
C GLN A 55 0.37 -10.88 -4.36
N LEU A 56 1.32 -9.97 -4.55
CA LEU A 56 1.20 -8.60 -4.07
C LEU A 56 -0.01 -7.92 -4.74
N GLN A 57 -0.93 -7.46 -3.91
CA GLN A 57 -2.20 -6.85 -4.33
C GLN A 57 -2.47 -5.59 -3.54
N GLY A 58 -3.31 -4.71 -4.10
CA GLY A 58 -3.72 -3.47 -3.45
C GLY A 58 -2.75 -2.32 -3.70
N ILE A 59 -2.84 -1.29 -2.87
CA ILE A 59 -2.01 -0.10 -2.99
C ILE A 59 -0.75 -0.23 -2.12
N TRP A 60 0.42 0.01 -2.71
CA TRP A 60 1.71 0.04 -2.02
C TRP A 60 2.52 1.22 -2.54
N GLY A 61 3.22 1.95 -1.68
CA GLY A 61 4.17 2.98 -2.14
C GLY A 61 3.61 4.05 -3.08
N GLY A 62 2.29 4.33 -3.00
CA GLY A 62 1.56 5.26 -3.87
C GLY A 62 1.17 4.70 -5.23
N ARG A 63 1.21 3.38 -5.43
CA ARG A 63 0.91 2.68 -6.69
C ARG A 63 0.03 1.46 -6.45
N ARG A 64 -0.68 1.02 -7.48
CA ARG A 64 -1.49 -0.20 -7.44
C ARG A 64 -0.69 -1.40 -7.93
N TYR A 65 -0.78 -2.50 -7.19
CA TYR A 65 -0.21 -3.81 -7.52
C TYR A 65 -1.34 -4.85 -7.63
N GLY A 66 -1.09 -5.92 -8.38
CA GLY A 66 -2.08 -6.98 -8.59
C GLY A 66 -3.14 -6.66 -9.65
N VAL A 67 -2.82 -5.82 -10.64
CA VAL A 67 -3.65 -5.65 -11.84
C VAL A 67 -3.48 -6.90 -12.71
N LYS A 68 -4.60 -7.53 -13.10
CA LYS A 68 -4.61 -8.41 -14.27
C LYS A 68 -4.37 -7.58 -15.53
#